data_AF-A0A7H0LHW0-F1
#
_entry.id   AF-A0A7H0LHW0-F1
#
_cell.length_a   1.000
_cell.length_b   1.000
_cell.length_c   1.000
_cell.angle_alpha   90.00
_cell.angle_beta   90.00
_cell.angle_gamma   90.00
#
_symmetry.space_group_name_H-M   'P 1'
#
loop_
_entity.id
_entity.type
_entity.pdbx_description
1 polymer ?
#
loop_
_entity_poly.entity_id
_entity_poly.type
_entity_poly.pdbx_seq_one_letter_code
_entity_poly.pdbx_strand_id
1 'polypeptide(L)' 'MTRYYMSDGVQDLDVLVDDDADLDGEFAAICLDTGQTLKVKGWLIDQLAEMPL' A
#
# COMPACT_ATOMS: atom_id res chain seq x y z
N MET A 1 1.17 -13.54 -1.86
CA MET A 1 1.65 -12.18 -1.61
C MET A 1 1.36 -11.35 -2.84
N THR A 2 0.73 -10.21 -2.63
CA THR A 2 0.31 -9.28 -3.68
C THR A 2 1.20 -8.04 -3.64
N ARG A 3 1.62 -7.58 -4.82
CA ARG A 3 2.49 -6.40 -4.97
C ARG A 3 1.65 -5.15 -5.19
N TYR A 4 1.95 -4.10 -4.45
CA TYR A 4 1.30 -2.80 -4.55
C TYR A 4 2.34 -1.69 -4.73
N TYR A 5 1.95 -0.65 -5.46
CA TYR A 5 2.66 0.62 -5.51
C TYR A 5 1.92 1.61 -4.64
N MET A 6 2.63 2.23 -3.70
CA MET A 6 2.05 3.21 -2.79
C MET A 6 2.96 4.43 -2.68
N SER A 7 2.41 5.59 -2.34
CA SER A 7 3.20 6.79 -2.07
C SER A 7 2.96 7.20 -0.62
N ASP A 8 4.03 7.49 0.13
CA ASP A 8 3.92 8.03 1.51
C ASP A 8 3.77 9.57 1.54
N GLY A 9 3.63 10.19 0.37
CA GLY A 9 3.58 11.64 0.17
C GLY A 9 4.96 12.30 0.00
N VAL A 10 6.05 11.56 0.19
CA VAL A 10 7.42 12.00 -0.02
C VAL A 10 8.11 11.17 -1.11
N GLN A 11 7.83 9.87 -1.16
CA GLN A 11 8.39 8.95 -2.13
C GLN A 11 7.39 7.85 -2.49
N ASP A 12 7.59 7.28 -3.67
CA ASP A 12 6.90 6.06 -4.09
C ASP A 12 7.62 4.84 -3.52
N LEU A 13 6.84 3.86 -3.10
CA LEU A 13 7.26 2.64 -2.44
C LEU A 13 6.67 1.46 -3.18
N ASP A 14 7.53 0.48 -3.43
CA ASP A 14 7.13 -0.81 -3.96
C ASP A 14 7.02 -1.82 -2.82
N VAL A 15 5.82 -2.32 -2.54
CA VAL A 15 5.54 -3.12 -1.35
C VAL A 15 4.89 -4.46 -1.67
N LEU A 16 5.28 -5.49 -0.92
CA LEU A 16 4.60 -6.78 -0.87
C LEU A 16 3.70 -6.84 0.35
N VAL A 17 2.45 -7.24 0.13
CA VAL A 17 1.45 -7.43 1.17
C VAL A 17 0.99 -8.89 1.15
N ASP A 18 0.62 -9.43 2.31
CA ASP A 18 0.01 -10.76 2.39
C ASP A 18 -1.34 -10.77 1.65
N ASP A 19 -1.71 -11.89 1.03
CA ASP A 19 -2.95 -11.96 0.23
C ASP A 19 -4.20 -11.91 1.13
N ASP A 20 -4.05 -12.33 2.40
CA ASP A 20 -5.12 -12.34 3.39
C ASP A 20 -5.06 -11.11 4.33
N ALA A 21 -4.26 -10.09 3.98
CA ALA A 21 -4.13 -8.88 4.79
C ALA A 21 -5.44 -8.07 4.80
N ASP A 22 -5.82 -7.58 5.97
CA ASP A 22 -6.90 -6.61 6.13
C ASP A 22 -6.43 -5.23 5.64
N LEU A 23 -6.61 -4.97 4.34
CA LEU A 23 -6.18 -3.73 3.68
C LEU A 23 -6.94 -2.49 4.17
N ASP A 24 -8.13 -2.67 4.75
CA ASP A 24 -8.92 -1.56 5.30
C ASP A 24 -8.50 -1.23 6.75
N GLY A 25 -7.84 -2.18 7.43
CA GLY A 25 -7.36 -2.08 8.80
C GLY A 25 -5.85 -1.81 8.93
N GLU A 26 -5.24 -2.36 9.98
CA GLU A 26 -3.79 -2.28 10.19
C GLU A 26 -3.13 -3.58 9.69
N PHE A 27 -2.18 -3.45 8.76
CA PHE A 27 -1.49 -4.59 8.17
C PHE A 27 0.01 -4.35 7.98
N ALA A 28 0.75 -5.45 7.79
CA ALA A 28 2.17 -5.40 7.51
C ALA A 28 2.43 -5.48 6.01
N ALA A 29 3.39 -4.70 5.54
CA ALA A 29 3.89 -4.76 4.17
C ALA A 29 5.42 -4.88 4.20
N ILE A 30 6.04 -5.44 3.17
CA ILE A 30 7.50 -5.47 3.02
C ILE A 30 7.87 -4.50 1.91
N CYS A 31 8.66 -3.47 2.23
CA CYS A 31 9.25 -2.60 1.23
C CYS A 31 10.29 -3.39 0.44
N LEU A 32 10.12 -3.51 -0.88
CA LEU A 32 11.04 -4.25 -1.74
C LEU A 32 12.36 -3.51 -1.97
N ASP A 33 12.35 -2.18 -1.87
CA ASP A 33 13.54 -1.36 -2.07
C ASP A 33 14.51 -1.47 -0.89
N THR A 34 13.99 -1.55 0.34
CA THR A 34 14.80 -1.59 1.58
C THR A 34 14.81 -2.95 2.26
N GLY A 35 13.90 -3.86 1.91
CA GLY A 35 13.66 -5.13 2.58
C GLY A 35 13.02 -4.99 3.97
N GLN A 36 12.59 -3.79 4.37
CA GLN A 36 12.05 -3.54 5.71
C GLN A 36 10.55 -3.83 5.79
N THR A 37 10.10 -4.33 6.93
CA THR A 37 8.67 -4.44 7.24
C THR A 37 8.10 -3.08 7.62
N LEU A 38 7.09 -2.64 6.89
CA LEU A 38 6.28 -1.46 7.14
C LEU A 38 5.00 -1.84 7.87
N LYS A 39 4.55 -0.95 8.76
CA LYS A 39 3.27 -1.06 9.45
C LYS A 39 2.31 -0.04 8.85
N VAL A 40 1.36 -0.52 8.07
CA VAL A 40 0.41 0.30 7.29
C VAL A 40 -0.93 0.34 8.00
N LYS A 41 -1.60 1.49 8.00
CA LYS A 41 -2.91 1.72 8.64
C LYS A 41 -3.92 2.16 7.60
N GLY A 42 -4.45 1.19 6.87
CA GLY A 42 -5.36 1.40 5.75
C GLY A 42 -4.69 2.11 4.58
N TRP A 43 -5.46 2.32 3.52
CA TRP A 43 -5.06 3.10 2.36
C TRP A 43 -5.73 4.48 2.43
N LEU A 44 -4.95 5.54 2.29
CA LEU A 44 -5.51 6.88 2.14
C LEU A 44 -5.95 7.05 0.68
N ILE A 45 -7.25 7.05 0.43
CA ILE A 45 -7.83 7.43 -0.87
C ILE A 45 -8.25 8.89 -0.78
N ASP A 46 -7.41 9.80 -1.28
CA ASP A 46 -7.68 11.24 -1.24
C ASP A 46 -8.68 11.69 -2.32
N GLN A 47 -8.70 11.02 -3.47
CA GLN A 47 -9.66 11.30 -4.55
C GLN A 47 -9.96 10.06 -5.40
N LEU A 48 -11.24 9.82 -5.69
CA LEU A 48 -11.66 8.93 -6.76
C LEU A 48 -11.81 9.78 -8.02
N ALA A 49 -10.96 9.55 -9.02
CA ALA A 49 -11.21 10.11 -10.34
C ALA A 49 -12.38 9.33 -10.97
N GLU A 50 -13.53 9.96 -11.13
CA GLU A 50 -14.60 9.42 -11.97
C GLU A 50 -14.09 9.31 -13.40
N MET A 51 -13.84 8.08 -13.87
CA MET A 51 -13.61 7.84 -15.29
C MET A 51 -14.95 8.05 -16.01
N PRO A 52 -15.05 8.95 -17.01
CA PRO A 52 -16.26 9.05 -17.81
C PRO A 52 -16.48 7.73 -18.54
N LEU A 53 -17.71 7.20 -18.43
CA LEU A 53 -18.20 5.97 -19.08
C LEU A 53 -18.00 5.98 -20.60
#